data_AF-A0A6A5QVP5-F1
#
_entry.id   AF-A0A6A5QVP5-F1
#
_cell.length_a   1.000
_cell.length_b   1.000
_cell.length_c   1.000
_cell.angle_alpha   90.00
_cell.angle_beta   90.00
_cell.angle_gamma   90.00
#
_symmetry.space_group_name_H-M   'P 1'
#
loop_
_entity.id
_entity.type
_entity.pdbx_description
1 polymer ?
#
loop_
_entity_poly.entity_id
_entity_poly.type
_entity_poly.pdbx_seq_one_letter_code
_entity_poly.pdbx_strand_id
1 'polypeptide(L)'
;LTVSRSRLLSNVVHKRILNPIFVPAVLRTLRTTLFPNNTLGPPRRPPSDDEIKEIKHRCAVSILGLVPANLAATILAVEDRNAQVADIEYVLSCLDDSYLNKHLIFQIVDLIILRLVPELGRQGVRDLMEERSVDAHTDLLTQSSSRPG
;
A
#
# COMPACT_ATOMS: atom_id res chain seq x y z
N LEU A 1 -13.22 12.23 -20.05
CA LEU A 1 -12.85 13.10 -18.91
C LEU A 1 -12.39 12.32 -17.66
N THR A 2 -12.77 11.05 -17.49
CA THR A 2 -12.39 10.19 -16.35
C THR A 2 -10.92 9.77 -16.34
N VAL A 3 -10.32 9.52 -17.50
CA VAL A 3 -8.92 9.07 -17.68
C VAL A 3 -7.88 10.08 -17.18
N SER A 4 -8.18 11.38 -17.24
CA SER A 4 -7.29 12.45 -16.78
C SER A 4 -7.20 12.50 -15.25
N ARG A 5 -8.34 12.22 -14.58
CA ARG A 5 -8.46 12.26 -13.11
C ARG A 5 -7.69 11.11 -12.44
N SER A 6 -7.80 9.90 -13.00
CA SER A 6 -7.06 8.73 -12.50
C SER A 6 -5.55 8.86 -12.71
N ARG A 7 -5.09 9.51 -13.79
CA ARG A 7 -3.65 9.79 -13.97
C ARG A 7 -3.08 10.78 -12.95
N LEU A 8 -3.83 11.83 -12.60
CA LEU A 8 -3.37 12.79 -11.58
C LEU A 8 -3.27 12.12 -10.20
N LEU A 9 -4.31 11.38 -9.79
CA LEU A 9 -4.30 10.62 -8.54
C LEU A 9 -3.17 9.60 -8.52
N SER A 10 -3.04 8.79 -9.58
CA SER A 10 -1.97 7.81 -9.71
C SER A 10 -0.58 8.46 -9.60
N ASN A 11 -0.37 9.59 -10.28
CA ASN A 11 0.90 10.32 -10.24
C ASN A 11 1.20 10.90 -8.84
N VAL A 12 0.20 11.45 -8.15
CA VAL A 12 0.37 11.96 -6.77
C VAL A 12 0.70 10.82 -5.82
N VAL A 13 -0.03 9.70 -5.90
CA VAL A 13 0.23 8.50 -5.11
C VAL A 13 1.66 8.00 -5.36
N HIS A 14 2.05 7.85 -6.63
CA HIS A 14 3.38 7.35 -7.01
C HIS A 14 4.52 8.28 -6.58
N LYS A 15 4.34 9.60 -6.68
CA LYS A 15 5.42 10.57 -6.40
C LYS A 15 5.51 10.98 -4.93
N ARG A 16 4.39 10.98 -4.20
CA ARG A 16 4.34 11.49 -2.82
C ARG A 16 4.16 10.39 -1.78
N ILE A 17 3.29 9.42 -2.06
CA ILE A 17 2.94 8.37 -1.09
C ILE A 17 3.90 7.18 -1.24
N LEU A 18 4.18 6.76 -2.48
CA LEU A 18 4.98 5.58 -2.81
C LEU A 18 6.43 5.92 -3.21
N ASN A 19 6.95 7.06 -2.77
CA ASN A 19 8.33 7.43 -3.06
C ASN A 19 9.29 6.51 -2.26
N PRO A 20 10.19 5.78 -2.93
CA PRO A 20 11.03 4.76 -2.29
C PRO A 20 11.95 5.32 -1.19
N ILE A 21 12.28 6.62 -1.23
CA ILE A 21 13.11 7.28 -0.21
C ILE A 21 12.39 7.29 1.15
N PHE A 22 11.07 7.46 1.16
CA PHE A 22 10.30 7.58 2.40
C PHE A 22 9.77 6.24 2.91
N VAL A 23 9.68 5.21 2.05
CA VAL A 23 9.11 3.91 2.44
C VAL A 23 9.82 3.31 3.67
N PRO A 24 11.16 3.24 3.76
CA PRO A 24 11.82 2.70 4.95
C PRO A 24 11.55 3.51 6.23
N ALA A 25 11.50 4.84 6.12
CA ALA A 25 11.23 5.72 7.25
C ALA A 25 9.78 5.55 7.74
N VAL A 26 8.81 5.52 6.82
CA VAL A 26 7.40 5.29 7.11
C VAL A 26 7.19 3.91 7.73
N LEU A 27 7.78 2.85 7.18
CA LEU A 27 7.69 1.50 7.76
C LEU A 27 8.28 1.43 9.16
N ARG A 28 9.41 2.11 9.40
CA ARG A 28 10.01 2.19 10.74
C ARG A 28 9.06 2.90 11.72
N THR A 29 8.52 4.05 11.33
CA THR A 29 7.56 4.80 12.15
C THR A 29 6.33 3.97 12.45
N LEU A 30 5.68 3.40 11.43
CA LEU A 30 4.50 2.55 11.58
C LEU A 30 4.77 1.37 12.52
N ARG A 31 5.91 0.70 12.35
CA ARG A 31 6.31 -0.39 13.26
C ARG A 31 6.39 0.11 14.69
N THR A 32 7.05 1.24 14.94
CA THR A 32 7.22 1.76 16.31
C THR A 32 5.91 2.27 16.93
N THR A 33 4.99 2.79 16.13
CA THR A 33 3.72 3.32 16.61
C THR A 33 2.68 2.23 16.82
N LEU A 34 2.65 1.21 15.96
CA LEU A 34 1.64 0.14 16.00
C LEU A 34 2.09 -1.05 16.85
N PHE A 35 3.40 -1.31 16.90
CA PHE A 35 4.01 -2.44 17.61
C PHE A 35 5.14 -1.95 18.53
N PRO A 36 4.82 -1.28 19.65
CA PRO A 36 5.82 -0.86 20.62
C PRO A 36 6.61 -2.09 21.10
N ASN A 37 7.93 -2.00 21.13
CA ASN A 37 8.83 -3.13 21.42
C ASN A 37 8.65 -4.36 20.50
N ASN A 38 8.09 -4.17 19.30
CA ASN A 38 7.82 -5.23 18.34
C ASN A 38 6.91 -6.35 18.90
N THR A 39 6.09 -6.04 19.90
CA THR A 39 5.09 -6.97 20.43
C THR A 39 3.78 -6.84 19.68
N LEU A 40 3.15 -7.99 19.42
CA LEU A 40 1.81 -8.01 18.84
C LEU A 40 0.82 -7.51 19.90
N GLY A 41 -0.12 -6.68 19.47
CA GLY A 41 -1.27 -6.31 20.30
C GLY A 41 -2.09 -7.54 20.70
N PRO A 42 -2.95 -7.42 21.71
CA PRO A 42 -3.87 -8.50 22.08
C PRO A 42 -4.74 -8.91 20.89
N PRO A 43 -5.26 -10.15 20.87
CA PRO A 43 -6.17 -10.61 19.83
C PRO A 43 -7.31 -9.62 19.63
N ARG A 44 -7.58 -9.26 18.37
CA ARG A 44 -8.68 -8.36 18.04
C ARG A 44 -9.99 -9.01 18.49
N ARG A 45 -10.79 -8.29 19.28
CA ARG A 45 -12.19 -8.67 19.52
C ARG A 45 -13.00 -8.23 18.29
N PRO A 46 -13.71 -9.15 17.60
CA PRO A 46 -14.53 -8.76 16.48
C PRO A 46 -15.65 -7.83 16.98
N PRO A 47 -15.87 -6.69 16.31
CA PRO A 47 -17.01 -5.82 16.62
C PRO A 47 -18.34 -6.52 16.29
N SER A 48 -19.39 -6.13 16.98
CA SER A 48 -20.77 -6.51 16.67
C SER A 48 -21.26 -5.87 15.36
N ASP A 49 -22.35 -6.39 14.80
CA ASP A 49 -22.90 -5.90 13.52
C ASP A 49 -23.30 -4.42 13.58
N ASP A 50 -23.85 -3.97 14.71
CA ASP A 50 -24.23 -2.57 14.90
C ASP A 50 -23.00 -1.66 15.06
N GLU A 51 -21.95 -2.14 15.75
CA GLU A 51 -20.67 -1.44 15.82
C GLU A 51 -20.00 -1.36 14.45
N ILE A 52 -20.09 -2.41 13.62
CA ILE A 52 -19.55 -2.40 12.25
C ILE A 52 -20.24 -1.32 11.42
N LYS A 53 -21.56 -1.22 11.48
CA LYS A 53 -22.33 -0.18 10.78
C LYS A 53 -21.90 1.21 11.23
N GLU A 54 -21.81 1.43 12.53
CA GLU A 54 -21.41 2.73 13.08
C GLU A 54 -19.97 3.11 12.68
N ILE A 55 -19.03 2.15 12.72
CA ILE A 55 -17.66 2.37 12.27
C ILE A 55 -17.63 2.76 10.79
N LYS A 56 -18.39 2.07 9.93
CA LYS A 56 -18.50 2.39 8.51
C LYS A 56 -19.08 3.78 8.29
N HIS A 57 -20.16 4.12 8.99
CA HIS A 57 -20.81 5.42 8.90
C HIS A 57 -19.84 6.54 9.26
N ARG A 58 -19.19 6.43 10.42
CA ARG A 58 -18.18 7.41 10.87
C ARG A 58 -17.01 7.53 9.90
N CYS A 59 -16.55 6.41 9.33
CA CYS A 59 -15.49 6.40 8.34
C CYS A 59 -15.94 7.14 7.06
N ALA A 60 -17.13 6.85 6.56
CA ALA A 60 -17.70 7.49 5.37
C ALA A 60 -17.84 9.00 5.55
N VAL A 61 -18.39 9.44 6.69
CA VAL A 61 -18.49 10.86 7.06
C VAL A 61 -17.11 11.52 7.13
N SER A 62 -16.12 10.85 7.72
CA SER A 62 -14.76 11.36 7.83
C SER A 62 -14.09 11.51 6.45
N ILE A 63 -14.22 10.50 5.59
CA ILE A 63 -13.70 10.53 4.21
C ILE A 63 -14.34 11.67 3.43
N LEU A 64 -15.67 11.80 3.50
CA LEU A 64 -16.39 12.87 2.82
C LEU A 64 -15.96 14.25 3.34
N GLY A 65 -15.66 14.37 4.64
CA GLY A 65 -15.15 15.58 5.27
C GLY A 65 -13.76 16.03 4.78
N LEU A 66 -12.97 15.13 4.18
CA LEU A 66 -11.67 15.48 3.57
C LEU A 66 -11.82 16.13 2.19
N VAL A 67 -13.00 16.02 1.56
CA VAL A 67 -13.26 16.50 0.20
C VAL A 67 -14.13 17.76 0.27
N PRO A 68 -13.74 18.87 -0.37
CA PRO A 68 -14.60 20.05 -0.49
C PRO A 68 -15.95 19.70 -1.14
N ALA A 69 -17.06 20.28 -0.66
CA ALA A 69 -18.42 19.88 -1.04
C ALA A 69 -18.70 19.95 -2.56
N ASN A 70 -18.17 20.96 -3.23
CA ASN A 70 -18.27 21.12 -4.69
C ASN A 70 -17.57 19.98 -5.44
N LEU A 71 -16.44 19.50 -4.92
CA LEU A 71 -15.70 18.40 -5.50
C LEU A 71 -16.39 17.06 -5.19
N ALA A 72 -16.93 16.89 -3.98
CA ALA A 72 -17.69 15.70 -3.62
C ALA A 72 -18.91 15.51 -4.54
N ALA A 73 -19.71 16.55 -4.76
CA ALA A 73 -20.85 16.50 -5.68
C ALA A 73 -20.44 16.16 -7.12
N THR A 74 -19.28 16.66 -7.55
CA THR A 74 -18.75 16.39 -8.91
C THR A 74 -18.16 14.98 -9.06
N ILE A 75 -17.53 14.43 -8.02
CA ILE A 75 -16.91 13.09 -8.05
C ILE A 75 -17.98 12.02 -7.91
N LEU A 76 -18.88 12.18 -6.94
CA LEU A 76 -19.93 11.20 -6.63
C LEU A 76 -21.13 11.35 -7.55
N ALA A 77 -21.25 12.47 -8.28
CA ALA A 77 -22.41 12.77 -9.14
C ALA A 77 -23.75 12.79 -8.38
N VAL A 78 -23.69 13.08 -7.08
CA VAL A 78 -24.82 13.13 -6.15
C VAL A 78 -24.73 14.43 -5.35
N GLU A 79 -25.80 15.22 -5.30
CA GLU A 79 -25.82 16.50 -4.57
C GLU A 79 -26.18 16.34 -3.09
N ASP A 80 -27.01 15.35 -2.75
CA ASP A 80 -27.43 15.09 -1.37
C ASP A 80 -26.30 14.46 -0.55
N ARG A 81 -26.00 15.06 0.60
CA ARG A 81 -24.90 14.65 1.46
C ARG A 81 -25.14 13.27 2.09
N ASN A 82 -26.39 12.93 2.42
CA ASN A 82 -26.68 11.63 3.01
C ASN A 82 -26.53 10.51 1.97
N ALA A 83 -26.97 10.75 0.74
CA ALA A 83 -26.73 9.85 -0.38
C ALA A 83 -25.23 9.69 -0.68
N GLN A 84 -24.43 10.78 -0.61
CA GLN A 84 -22.96 10.68 -0.72
C GLN A 84 -22.33 9.80 0.36
N VAL A 85 -22.82 9.89 1.61
CA VAL A 85 -22.36 9.02 2.70
C VAL A 85 -22.72 7.56 2.42
N ALA A 86 -23.96 7.30 1.99
CA ALA A 86 -24.41 5.95 1.63
C ALA A 86 -23.58 5.33 0.48
N ASP A 87 -23.22 6.13 -0.53
CA ASP A 87 -22.34 5.67 -1.62
C ASP A 87 -20.94 5.29 -1.11
N ILE A 88 -20.38 6.08 -0.19
CA ILE A 88 -19.08 5.75 0.42
C ILE A 88 -19.21 4.49 1.30
N GLU A 89 -20.29 4.34 2.07
CA GLU A 89 -20.57 3.13 2.85
C GLU A 89 -20.69 1.89 1.95
N TYR A 90 -21.30 2.02 0.77
CA TYR A 90 -21.37 0.95 -0.22
C TYR A 90 -19.97 0.55 -0.69
N VAL A 91 -19.10 1.50 -1.01
CA VAL A 91 -17.68 1.22 -1.36
C VAL A 91 -16.94 0.57 -0.19
N LEU A 92 -17.16 1.03 1.05
CA LEU A 92 -16.56 0.45 2.24
C LEU A 92 -17.04 -0.98 2.51
N SER A 93 -18.21 -1.38 2.01
CA SER A 93 -18.74 -2.74 2.16
C SER A 93 -17.89 -3.80 1.42
N CYS A 94 -17.05 -3.41 0.45
CA CYS A 94 -16.04 -4.31 -0.11
C CYS A 94 -15.05 -4.82 0.94
N LEU A 95 -14.86 -4.10 2.06
CA LEU A 95 -13.97 -4.51 3.15
C LEU A 95 -14.59 -5.57 4.07
N ASP A 96 -15.85 -5.96 3.86
CA ASP A 96 -16.45 -7.09 4.59
C ASP A 96 -15.97 -8.44 4.03
N ASP A 97 -15.49 -8.45 2.78
CA ASP A 97 -15.07 -9.65 2.09
C ASP A 97 -13.62 -10.01 2.45
N SER A 98 -13.46 -11.14 3.14
CA SER A 98 -12.16 -11.66 3.54
C SER A 98 -11.22 -12.00 2.38
N TYR A 99 -11.75 -12.40 1.22
CA TYR A 99 -10.99 -12.69 0.01
C TYR A 99 -10.46 -11.40 -0.61
N LEU A 100 -11.29 -10.36 -0.72
CA LEU A 100 -10.86 -9.04 -1.18
C LEU A 100 -9.80 -8.44 -0.26
N ASN A 101 -10.00 -8.54 1.06
CA ASN A 101 -9.04 -8.08 2.05
C ASN A 101 -7.70 -8.81 1.95
N LYS A 102 -7.72 -10.12 1.71
CA LYS A 102 -6.49 -10.90 1.49
C LYS A 102 -5.73 -10.33 0.29
N HIS A 103 -6.38 -10.19 -0.86
CA HIS A 103 -5.74 -9.64 -2.07
C HIS A 103 -5.24 -8.22 -1.88
N LEU A 104 -5.99 -7.37 -1.18
CA LEU A 104 -5.57 -6.01 -0.85
C LEU A 104 -4.25 -6.01 -0.08
N ILE A 105 -4.12 -6.86 0.95
CA ILE A 105 -2.87 -6.95 1.73
C ILE A 105 -1.72 -7.47 0.88
N PHE A 106 -1.93 -8.51 0.06
CA PHE A 106 -0.89 -9.01 -0.83
C PHE A 106 -0.43 -7.94 -1.83
N GLN A 107 -1.37 -7.18 -2.41
CA GLN A 107 -1.05 -6.09 -3.32
C GLN A 107 -0.29 -4.94 -2.63
N ILE A 108 -0.64 -4.59 -1.40
CA ILE A 108 0.08 -3.57 -0.62
C ILE A 108 1.51 -4.05 -0.34
N VAL A 109 1.69 -5.30 0.08
CA VAL A 109 3.00 -5.88 0.37
C VAL A 109 3.85 -5.95 -0.89
N ASP A 110 3.29 -6.45 -2.00
CA ASP A 110 3.97 -6.51 -3.30
C ASP A 110 4.40 -5.11 -3.77
N LEU A 111 3.52 -4.13 -3.66
CA LEU A 111 3.83 -2.74 -3.98
C LEU A 111 4.98 -2.19 -3.12
N ILE A 112 5.01 -2.49 -1.83
CA ILE A 112 6.12 -2.09 -0.95
C ILE A 112 7.42 -2.78 -1.38
N ILE A 113 7.38 -4.08 -1.67
CA ILE A 113 8.54 -4.86 -2.10
C ILE A 113 9.12 -4.28 -3.39
N LEU A 114 8.28 -4.04 -4.41
CA LEU A 114 8.71 -3.46 -5.69
C LEU A 114 9.26 -2.03 -5.56
N ARG A 115 8.96 -1.33 -4.45
CA ARG A 115 9.54 -0.01 -4.17
C ARG A 115 10.86 -0.08 -3.44
N LEU A 116 11.03 -1.06 -2.55
CA LEU A 116 12.27 -1.28 -1.84
C LEU A 116 13.33 -1.98 -2.70
N VAL A 117 12.90 -2.86 -3.59
CA VAL A 117 13.75 -3.70 -4.45
C VAL A 117 13.19 -3.65 -5.88
N PRO A 118 13.38 -2.53 -6.61
CA PRO A 118 12.80 -2.34 -7.94
C PRO A 118 13.32 -3.33 -8.99
N GLU A 119 14.43 -4.01 -8.73
CA GLU A 119 15.01 -5.04 -9.58
C GLU A 119 14.06 -6.24 -9.74
N LEU A 120 13.28 -6.56 -8.69
CA LEU A 120 12.27 -7.62 -8.71
C LEU A 120 11.11 -7.34 -9.67
N GLY A 121 10.92 -6.09 -10.08
CA GLY A 121 9.95 -5.73 -11.10
C GLY A 121 10.46 -5.95 -12.54
N ARG A 122 11.76 -6.20 -12.72
CA ARG A 122 12.39 -6.38 -14.04
C ARG A 122 12.79 -7.83 -14.31
N GLN A 123 13.25 -8.54 -13.28
CA GLN A 123 13.76 -9.91 -13.38
C GLN A 123 13.22 -10.75 -12.22
N GLY A 124 13.09 -12.07 -12.44
CA GLY A 124 12.67 -12.99 -11.40
C GLY A 124 13.72 -13.10 -10.30
N VAL A 125 13.28 -13.42 -9.07
CA VAL A 125 14.19 -13.63 -7.92
C VAL A 125 15.30 -14.63 -8.25
N ARG A 126 14.98 -15.70 -8.99
CA ARG A 126 15.94 -16.75 -9.38
C ARG A 126 17.02 -16.21 -10.30
N ASP A 127 16.63 -15.48 -11.35
CA ASP A 127 17.56 -14.88 -12.31
C ASP A 127 18.51 -13.89 -11.63
N LEU A 128 17.97 -13.05 -10.72
CA LEU A 128 18.73 -12.10 -9.89
C LEU A 128 19.69 -12.76 -8.89
N MET A 129 19.38 -13.98 -8.45
CA MET A 129 20.27 -14.76 -7.56
C MET A 129 21.36 -15.44 -8.38
N GLU A 130 21.04 -15.93 -9.57
CA GLU A 130 21.99 -16.56 -10.49
C GLU A 130 23.05 -15.55 -10.96
N GLU A 131 22.65 -14.37 -11.43
CA GLU A 131 23.55 -13.29 -11.86
C GLU A 131 24.57 -12.91 -10.75
N ARG A 132 24.10 -12.68 -9.52
CA ARG A 132 24.97 -12.36 -8.37
C ARG A 132 25.86 -13.51 -7.91
N SER A 133 25.42 -14.76 -8.11
CA SER A 133 26.23 -15.93 -7.79
C SER A 133 27.37 -16.13 -8.78
N VAL A 134 27.16 -15.73 -10.04
CA VAL A 134 28.17 -15.74 -11.10
C VAL A 134 29.20 -14.65 -10.81
N ASP A 135 28.78 -13.42 -10.53
CA ASP A 135 29.68 -12.30 -10.20
C ASP A 135 30.66 -12.66 -9.07
N ALA A 136 30.16 -13.27 -7.99
CA ALA A 136 30.99 -13.71 -6.87
C ALA A 136 32.02 -14.79 -7.25
N HIS A 137 31.69 -15.69 -8.17
CA HIS A 137 32.64 -16.68 -8.69
C HIS A 137 33.68 -16.05 -9.63
N THR A 138 33.28 -15.09 -10.46
CA THR A 138 34.21 -14.36 -11.35
C THR A 138 35.21 -13.51 -10.57
N ASP A 139 34.79 -12.84 -9.49
CA ASP A 139 35.66 -12.05 -8.61
C ASP A 139 36.73 -12.91 -7.89
N LEU A 140 36.35 -14.12 -7.47
CA LEU A 140 37.28 -15.08 -6.87
C LEU A 140 38.35 -15.58 -7.85
N LEU A 141 37.98 -15.75 -9.13
CA LEU A 141 38.90 -16.17 -10.19
C LEU A 141 39.84 -15.04 -10.63
N THR A 142 39.41 -13.77 -10.58
CA THR A 142 40.28 -12.62 -10.91
C THR A 142 41.25 -12.29 -9.79
N GLN A 143 40.88 -12.48 -8.52
CA GLN A 143 41.79 -12.31 -7.37
C GLN A 143 42.90 -13.37 -7.29
N SER A 144 42.65 -14.60 -7.76
CA SER A 144 43.67 -15.68 -7.74
C SER A 144 44.75 -15.50 -8.82
N SER A 145 44.42 -14.82 -9.93
CA SER A 145 45.34 -14.53 -11.04
C SER A 145 46.27 -13.33 -10.78
N SER A 146 45.91 -12.43 -9.85
CA SER A 146 46.66 -11.19 -9.56
C SER A 146 47.62 -11.26 -8.36
N ARG A 147 47.91 -12.46 -7.80
CA ARG A 147 48.99 -12.60 -6.80
C ARG A 147 50.33 -12.84 -7.52
N PRO A 148 51.28 -11.88 -7.52
CA PRO A 148 52.63 -12.15 -8.00
C PRO A 148 53.34 -13.09 -7.03
N GLY A 149 53.98 -14.12 -7.57
CA GLY A 149 54.85 -15.05 -6.84
C GLY A 149 56.20 -14.45 -6.48
#